data_AF-B3MU42-F1
#
_entry.id   AF-B3MU42-F1
#
_cell.length_a   1.000
_cell.length_b   1.000
_cell.length_c   1.000
_cell.angle_alpha   90.00
_cell.angle_beta   90.00
_cell.angle_gamma   90.00
#
_symmetry.space_group_name_H-M   'P 1'
#
loop_
_entity.id
_entity.type
_entity.pdbx_description
1 polymer ?
#
loop_
_entity_poly.entity_id
_entity_poly.type
_entity_poly.pdbx_seq_one_letter_code
_entity_poly.pdbx_strand_id
1 'polypeptide(L)'
;MECKKTEDILKLQNQLKDAKMKNTKLKKENKTLINDLQFVRSQNEKLVIEFNTFSLKSIENLEKLQKIIGKLEQMYFVVENTCAHFIQKLEKQKQIHLKEMDELKRDLDKQNQDDITCSICLVAWDVSGSHRLVSLFCGHLFGDSCIRSYLNRSEICPTCRMPCRQDQIRYIYGRRILPKQ
;
A
#
# COMPACT_ATOMS: atom_id res chain seq x y z
N MET A 1 21.55 -109.27 -31.54
CA MET A 1 21.36 -107.87 -31.98
C MET A 1 19.89 -107.42 -31.89
N GLU A 2 18.92 -108.35 -31.91
CA GLU A 2 17.47 -108.05 -31.85
C GLU A 2 16.91 -107.77 -30.43
N CYS A 3 17.51 -108.34 -29.38
CA CYS A 3 17.04 -108.16 -27.99
C CYS A 3 17.29 -106.73 -27.44
N LYS A 4 18.39 -106.07 -27.85
CA LYS A 4 18.64 -104.65 -27.51
C LYS A 4 17.67 -103.69 -28.21
N LYS A 5 17.33 -103.96 -29.48
CA LYS A 5 16.40 -103.12 -30.26
C LYS A 5 14.98 -103.13 -29.66
N THR A 6 14.54 -104.26 -29.11
CA THR A 6 13.23 -104.40 -28.47
C THR A 6 13.17 -103.68 -27.11
N GLU A 7 14.25 -103.73 -26.33
CA GLU A 7 14.40 -102.95 -25.09
C GLU A 7 14.38 -101.44 -25.34
N ASP A 8 15.08 -100.97 -26.37
CA ASP A 8 15.12 -99.55 -26.78
C ASP A 8 13.74 -99.05 -27.25
N ILE A 9 12.99 -99.87 -27.99
CA ILE A 9 11.61 -99.56 -28.42
C ILE A 9 10.68 -99.41 -27.21
N LEU A 10 10.76 -100.32 -26.24
CA LEU A 10 9.94 -100.25 -25.02
C LEU A 10 10.27 -99.00 -24.19
N LYS A 11 11.55 -98.64 -24.12
CA LYS A 11 12.02 -97.41 -23.46
C LYS A 11 11.45 -96.15 -24.12
N LEU A 12 11.49 -96.09 -25.46
CA LEU A 12 10.92 -94.98 -26.24
C LEU A 12 9.39 -94.90 -26.10
N GLN A 13 8.70 -96.04 -26.04
CA GLN A 13 7.24 -96.09 -25.82
C GLN A 13 6.83 -95.57 -24.45
N ASN A 14 7.58 -95.92 -23.40
CA ASN A 14 7.35 -95.41 -22.05
C ASN A 14 7.63 -93.90 -21.98
N GLN A 15 8.74 -93.43 -22.56
CA GLN A 15 9.04 -92.01 -22.66
C GLN A 15 7.96 -91.22 -23.42
N LEU A 16 7.42 -91.78 -24.51
CA LEU A 16 6.34 -91.16 -25.27
C LEU A 16 5.05 -91.07 -24.43
N LYS A 17 4.76 -92.09 -23.62
CA LYS A 17 3.60 -92.10 -22.70
C LYS A 17 3.75 -91.03 -21.60
N ASP A 18 4.93 -90.93 -21.00
CA ASP A 18 5.24 -89.92 -19.97
C ASP A 18 5.19 -88.50 -20.55
N ALA A 19 5.73 -88.30 -21.75
CA ALA A 19 5.67 -87.03 -22.46
C ALA A 19 4.23 -86.62 -22.78
N LYS A 20 3.36 -87.56 -23.21
CA LYS A 20 1.93 -87.31 -23.44
C LYS A 20 1.21 -86.90 -22.16
N MET A 21 1.47 -87.60 -21.06
CA MET A 21 0.87 -87.33 -19.75
C MET A 21 1.34 -85.98 -19.18
N LYS A 22 2.61 -85.61 -19.40
CA LYS A 22 3.15 -84.29 -19.04
C LYS A 22 2.51 -83.18 -19.89
N ASN A 23 2.30 -83.42 -21.18
CA ASN A 23 1.68 -82.46 -22.10
C ASN A 23 0.20 -82.20 -21.76
N THR A 24 -0.58 -83.23 -21.40
CA THR A 24 -1.96 -83.03 -20.94
C THR A 24 -2.03 -82.25 -19.64
N LYS A 25 -1.11 -82.50 -18.69
CA LYS A 25 -1.01 -81.71 -17.45
C LYS A 25 -0.69 -80.24 -17.75
N LEU A 26 0.34 -79.99 -18.58
CA LEU A 26 0.71 -78.65 -19.02
C LEU A 26 -0.43 -77.92 -19.76
N LYS A 27 -1.23 -78.63 -20.56
CA LYS A 27 -2.41 -78.04 -21.21
C LYS A 27 -3.46 -77.58 -20.20
N LYS A 28 -3.69 -78.37 -19.14
CA LYS A 28 -4.63 -78.01 -18.07
C LYS A 28 -4.12 -76.82 -17.25
N GLU A 29 -2.82 -76.80 -16.94
CA GLU A 29 -2.15 -75.68 -16.27
C GLU A 29 -2.21 -74.40 -17.12
N ASN A 30 -1.86 -74.46 -18.41
CA ASN A 30 -1.97 -73.33 -19.33
C ASN A 30 -3.40 -72.78 -19.42
N LYS A 31 -4.41 -73.66 -19.47
CA LYS A 31 -5.81 -73.22 -19.48
C LYS A 31 -6.20 -72.48 -18.20
N THR A 32 -5.68 -72.91 -17.06
CA THR A 32 -5.94 -72.26 -15.76
C THR A 32 -5.26 -70.89 -15.72
N LEU A 33 -3.99 -70.80 -16.11
CA LEU A 33 -3.23 -69.54 -16.18
C LEU A 33 -3.88 -68.51 -17.11
N ILE A 34 -4.43 -68.95 -18.25
CA ILE A 34 -5.15 -68.05 -19.18
C ILE A 34 -6.37 -67.42 -18.50
N ASN A 35 -7.14 -68.20 -17.73
CA ASN A 35 -8.30 -67.68 -17.01
C ASN A 35 -7.89 -66.69 -15.93
N ASP A 36 -6.83 -67.00 -15.17
CA ASP A 36 -6.30 -66.12 -14.12
C ASP A 36 -5.80 -64.80 -14.73
N LEU A 37 -5.09 -64.86 -15.85
CA LEU A 37 -4.64 -63.68 -16.59
C LEU A 37 -5.82 -62.83 -17.09
N GLN A 38 -6.88 -63.45 -17.60
CA GLN A 38 -8.08 -62.73 -18.02
C GLN A 38 -8.78 -62.04 -16.84
N PHE A 39 -8.83 -62.70 -15.68
CA PHE A 39 -9.41 -62.13 -14.47
C PHE A 39 -8.62 -60.92 -13.98
N VAL A 40 -7.29 -61.06 -13.84
CA VAL A 40 -6.41 -59.96 -13.44
C VAL A 40 -6.49 -58.81 -14.44
N ARG A 41 -6.54 -59.11 -15.75
CA ARG A 41 -6.73 -58.09 -16.79
C ARG A 41 -8.03 -57.31 -16.60
N SER A 42 -9.15 -57.99 -16.36
CA SER A 42 -10.45 -57.34 -16.12
C SER A 42 -10.43 -56.45 -14.88
N GLN A 43 -9.77 -56.89 -13.80
CA GLN A 43 -9.59 -56.04 -12.62
C GLN A 43 -8.73 -54.81 -12.89
N ASN A 44 -7.61 -54.97 -13.61
CA ASN A 44 -6.75 -53.86 -14.00
C ASN A 44 -7.49 -52.84 -14.87
N GLU A 45 -8.28 -53.30 -15.84
CA GLU A 45 -9.10 -52.43 -16.68
C GLU A 45 -10.09 -51.61 -15.83
N LYS A 46 -10.74 -52.23 -14.83
CA LYS A 46 -11.63 -51.52 -13.91
C LYS A 46 -10.90 -50.47 -13.08
N LEU A 47 -9.76 -50.82 -12.48
CA LEU A 47 -8.94 -49.89 -11.68
C LEU A 47 -8.44 -48.70 -12.51
N VAL A 48 -8.03 -48.94 -13.76
CA VAL A 48 -7.60 -47.88 -14.67
C VAL A 48 -8.74 -46.90 -14.96
N ILE A 49 -9.96 -47.41 -15.18
CA ILE A 49 -11.14 -46.55 -15.41
C ILE A 49 -11.45 -45.71 -14.17
N GLU A 50 -11.45 -46.32 -12.97
CA GLU A 50 -11.69 -45.63 -11.71
C GLU A 50 -10.64 -44.52 -11.48
N PHE A 51 -9.36 -44.85 -11.68
CA PHE A 51 -8.25 -43.90 -11.57
C PHE A 51 -8.38 -42.73 -12.55
N ASN A 52 -8.62 -43.03 -13.83
CA ASN A 52 -8.78 -42.01 -14.86
C ASN A 52 -9.98 -41.10 -14.56
N THR A 53 -11.08 -41.66 -14.09
CA THR A 53 -12.28 -40.89 -13.71
C THR A 53 -11.99 -39.96 -12.53
N PHE A 54 -11.28 -40.43 -11.50
CA PHE A 54 -10.86 -39.60 -10.39
C PHE A 54 -9.90 -38.48 -10.82
N SER A 55 -8.95 -38.81 -11.68
CA SER A 55 -8.00 -37.84 -12.23
C SER A 55 -8.71 -36.73 -13.01
N LEU A 56 -9.66 -37.09 -13.90
CA LEU A 56 -10.47 -36.12 -14.65
C LEU A 56 -11.27 -35.19 -13.74
N LYS A 57 -11.93 -35.72 -12.70
CA LYS A 57 -12.64 -34.90 -11.70
C LYS A 57 -11.69 -33.96 -10.96
N SER A 58 -10.48 -34.42 -10.65
CA SER A 58 -9.47 -33.61 -9.97
C SER A 58 -8.99 -32.47 -10.88
N ILE A 59 -8.76 -32.73 -12.16
CA ILE A 59 -8.41 -31.71 -13.16
C ILE A 59 -9.54 -30.67 -13.29
N GLU A 60 -10.80 -31.10 -13.40
CA GLU A 60 -11.95 -30.20 -13.49
C GLU A 60 -12.06 -29.28 -12.26
N ASN A 61 -11.75 -29.80 -11.07
CA ASN A 61 -11.71 -29.00 -9.85
C ASN A 61 -10.58 -27.97 -9.86
N LEU A 62 -9.39 -28.35 -10.35
CA LEU A 62 -8.26 -27.42 -10.50
C LEU A 62 -8.60 -26.29 -11.47
N GLU A 63 -9.26 -26.58 -12.59
CA GLU A 63 -9.70 -25.57 -13.54
C GLU A 63 -10.72 -24.59 -12.92
N LYS A 64 -11.66 -25.10 -12.11
CA LYS A 64 -12.61 -24.27 -11.36
C LYS A 64 -11.89 -23.35 -10.38
N LEU A 65 -10.90 -23.87 -9.65
CA LEU A 65 -10.08 -23.08 -8.73
C LEU A 65 -9.27 -22.00 -9.47
N GLN A 66 -8.68 -22.33 -10.62
CA GLN A 66 -7.97 -21.36 -11.46
C GLN A 66 -8.87 -20.21 -11.90
N LYS A 67 -10.14 -20.48 -12.27
CA LYS A 67 -11.11 -19.43 -12.61
C LYS A 67 -11.42 -18.52 -11.43
N ILE A 68 -11.49 -19.07 -10.21
CA ILE A 68 -11.72 -18.27 -8.99
C ILE A 68 -10.51 -17.38 -8.71
N ILE A 69 -9.29 -17.94 -8.80
CA ILE A 69 -8.05 -17.20 -8.61
C ILE A 69 -7.99 -16.02 -9.60
N GLY A 70 -8.24 -16.26 -10.88
CA GLY A 70 -8.24 -15.18 -11.89
C GLY A 70 -9.24 -14.06 -11.58
N LYS A 71 -10.43 -14.39 -11.06
CA LYS A 71 -11.41 -13.38 -10.62
C LYS A 71 -10.91 -12.58 -9.41
N LEU A 72 -10.28 -13.23 -8.44
CA LEU A 72 -9.71 -12.58 -7.26
C LEU A 72 -8.57 -11.65 -7.64
N GLU A 73 -7.69 -12.08 -8.54
CA GLU A 73 -6.59 -11.25 -9.07
C GLU A 73 -7.13 -10.01 -9.79
N GLN A 74 -8.16 -10.18 -10.61
CA GLN A 74 -8.80 -9.06 -11.32
C GLN A 74 -9.44 -8.07 -10.33
N MET A 75 -10.13 -8.58 -9.31
CA MET A 75 -10.71 -7.75 -8.25
C MET A 75 -9.62 -7.01 -7.47
N TYR A 76 -8.54 -7.70 -7.09
CA TYR A 76 -7.41 -7.10 -6.39
C TYR A 76 -6.76 -5.98 -7.21
N PHE A 77 -6.54 -6.20 -8.51
CA PHE A 77 -6.02 -5.19 -9.42
C PHE A 77 -6.91 -3.93 -9.47
N VAL A 78 -8.23 -4.08 -9.51
CA VAL A 78 -9.16 -2.94 -9.49
C VAL A 78 -9.06 -2.18 -8.16
N VAL A 79 -9.00 -2.88 -7.04
CA VAL A 79 -8.87 -2.26 -5.70
C VAL A 79 -7.55 -1.49 -5.57
N GLU A 80 -6.42 -2.08 -5.97
CA GLU A 80 -5.11 -1.42 -5.93
C GLU A 80 -5.11 -0.12 -6.73
N ASN A 81 -5.59 -0.15 -7.97
CA ASN A 81 -5.63 1.03 -8.83
C ASN A 81 -6.55 2.12 -8.27
N THR A 82 -7.71 1.72 -7.74
CA THR A 82 -8.68 2.67 -7.15
C THR A 82 -8.12 3.31 -5.89
N CYS A 83 -7.48 2.52 -5.03
CA CYS A 83 -6.81 3.03 -3.82
C CYS A 83 -5.66 3.97 -4.19
N ALA A 84 -4.81 3.59 -5.15
CA ALA A 84 -3.71 4.43 -5.62
C ALA A 84 -4.21 5.78 -6.14
N HIS A 85 -5.29 5.77 -6.94
CA HIS A 85 -5.91 6.99 -7.45
C HIS A 85 -6.44 7.88 -6.31
N PHE A 86 -7.13 7.29 -5.33
CA PHE A 86 -7.70 8.03 -4.21
C PHE A 86 -6.61 8.62 -3.30
N ILE A 87 -5.57 7.84 -3.00
CA ILE A 87 -4.39 8.30 -2.23
C ILE A 87 -3.72 9.47 -2.94
N GLN A 88 -3.51 9.38 -4.26
CA GLN A 88 -2.92 10.48 -5.04
C GLN A 88 -3.77 11.75 -4.96
N LYS A 89 -5.10 11.63 -5.01
CA LYS A 89 -6.03 12.76 -4.89
C LYS A 89 -5.93 13.42 -3.52
N LEU A 90 -5.93 12.62 -2.45
CA LEU A 90 -5.78 13.11 -1.08
C LEU A 90 -4.44 13.80 -0.85
N GLU A 91 -3.34 13.23 -1.35
CA GLU A 91 -2.01 13.83 -1.19
C GLU A 91 -1.95 15.18 -1.93
N LYS A 92 -2.53 15.29 -3.13
CA LYS A 92 -2.65 16.57 -3.84
C LYS A 92 -3.45 17.60 -3.05
N GLN A 93 -4.59 17.20 -2.47
CA GLN A 93 -5.40 18.11 -1.65
C GLN A 93 -4.64 18.58 -0.40
N LYS A 94 -3.95 17.68 0.30
CA LYS A 94 -3.08 18.01 1.43
C LYS A 94 -1.99 19.01 1.04
N GLN A 95 -1.35 18.84 -0.11
CA GLN A 95 -0.33 19.78 -0.59
C GLN A 95 -0.90 21.17 -0.90
N ILE A 96 -2.12 21.23 -1.45
CA ILE A 96 -2.81 22.51 -1.68
C ILE A 96 -3.07 23.20 -0.33
N HIS A 97 -3.70 22.50 0.61
CA HIS A 97 -4.02 23.07 1.91
C HIS A 97 -2.78 23.49 2.70
N LEU A 98 -1.68 22.74 2.59
CA LEU A 98 -0.43 23.12 3.25
C LEU A 98 0.10 24.45 2.70
N LYS A 99 0.04 24.66 1.38
CA LYS A 99 0.42 25.93 0.75
C LYS A 99 -0.49 27.08 1.17
N GLU A 100 -1.81 26.85 1.19
CA GLU A 100 -2.79 27.85 1.65
C GLU A 100 -2.53 28.27 3.11
N MET A 101 -2.24 27.29 3.98
CA MET A 101 -1.89 27.56 5.39
C MET A 101 -0.58 28.35 5.52
N ASP A 102 0.43 28.01 4.73
CA ASP A 102 1.70 28.75 4.73
C ASP A 102 1.54 30.17 4.20
N GLU A 103 0.70 30.39 3.19
CA GLU A 103 0.33 31.72 2.69
C GLU A 103 -0.38 32.53 3.76
N LEU A 104 -1.42 31.98 4.37
CA LEU A 104 -2.17 32.65 5.43
C LEU A 104 -1.28 33.00 6.63
N LYS A 105 -0.36 32.10 7.01
CA LYS A 105 0.62 32.36 8.07
C LYS A 105 1.55 33.51 7.72
N ARG A 106 2.05 33.57 6.49
CA ARG A 106 2.91 34.68 6.03
C ARG A 106 2.16 36.01 6.07
N ASP A 107 0.90 36.03 5.68
CA ASP A 107 0.10 37.26 5.68
C ASP A 107 -0.24 37.72 7.10
N LEU A 108 -0.54 36.79 8.01
CA LEU A 108 -0.69 37.09 9.43
C LEU A 108 0.61 37.63 10.06
N ASP A 109 1.76 37.05 9.71
CA ASP A 109 3.07 37.52 10.18
C ASP A 109 3.40 38.93 9.66
N LYS A 110 2.97 39.29 8.45
CA LYS A 110 3.10 40.66 7.92
C LYS A 110 2.17 41.63 8.66
N GLN A 111 0.90 41.29 8.84
CA GLN A 111 -0.05 42.12 9.59
C GLN A 111 0.43 42.38 11.01
N ASN A 112 0.97 41.36 11.69
CA ASN A 112 1.56 41.52 13.02
C ASN A 112 2.78 42.45 13.03
N GLN A 113 3.55 42.55 11.93
CA GLN A 113 4.67 43.49 11.83
C GLN A 113 4.19 44.94 11.68
N ASP A 114 3.17 45.16 10.84
CA ASP A 114 2.55 46.48 10.68
C ASP A 114 1.95 46.97 12.02
N ASP A 115 1.41 46.04 12.82
CA ASP A 115 0.83 46.32 14.15
C ASP A 115 1.85 46.65 15.25
N ILE A 116 3.16 46.48 15.01
CA ILE A 116 4.23 46.73 16.00
C ILE A 116 5.24 47.79 15.54
N THR A 117 5.00 48.48 14.43
CA THR A 117 5.93 49.46 13.85
C THR A 117 5.43 50.90 13.97
N CYS A 118 6.36 51.85 14.05
CA CYS A 118 6.04 53.27 14.08
C CYS A 118 5.72 53.76 12.66
N SER A 119 4.53 54.33 12.47
CA SER A 119 4.09 54.90 11.18
C SER A 119 4.89 56.11 10.67
N ILE A 120 5.83 56.65 11.47
CA ILE A 120 6.71 57.76 11.05
C ILE A 120 8.01 57.23 10.44
N CYS A 121 8.68 56.28 11.10
CA CYS A 121 9.99 55.77 10.68
C CYS A 121 9.96 54.34 10.12
N LEU A 122 8.82 53.65 10.22
CA LEU A 122 8.59 52.26 9.81
C LEU A 122 9.47 51.23 10.53
N VAL A 123 9.95 51.56 11.73
CA VAL A 123 10.75 50.67 12.59
C VAL A 123 9.89 50.14 13.74
N ALA A 124 10.17 48.91 14.20
CA ALA A 124 9.49 48.30 15.35
C ALA A 124 9.67 49.15 16.62
N TRP A 125 8.63 49.22 17.46
CA TRP A 125 8.72 49.95 18.73
C TRP A 125 9.66 49.27 19.71
N ASP A 126 10.41 50.08 20.46
CA ASP A 126 11.18 49.55 21.58
C ASP A 126 10.27 49.22 22.77
N VAL A 127 10.66 48.20 23.55
CA VAL A 127 10.00 47.88 24.83
C VAL A 127 10.16 49.02 25.83
N SER A 128 11.30 49.71 25.76
CA SER A 128 11.70 50.80 26.65
C SER A 128 12.67 51.74 25.94
N GLY A 129 12.85 52.95 26.45
CA GLY A 129 13.79 53.91 25.88
C GLY A 129 13.13 54.92 24.95
N SER A 130 13.91 55.49 24.04
CA SER A 130 13.52 56.69 23.29
C SER A 130 12.56 56.41 22.13
N HIS A 131 12.52 55.20 21.56
CA HIS A 131 11.58 54.84 20.49
C HIS A 131 10.48 53.90 20.98
N ARG A 132 10.12 53.99 22.27
CA ARG A 132 9.03 53.18 22.84
C ARG A 132 7.65 53.62 22.35
N LEU A 133 6.70 52.69 22.41
CA LEU A 133 5.31 52.94 22.00
C LEU A 133 4.61 54.00 22.87
N VAL A 134 4.04 55.00 22.20
CA VAL A 134 3.20 56.04 22.79
C VAL A 134 1.92 56.24 21.97
N SER A 135 0.88 56.73 22.63
CA SER A 135 -0.36 57.18 22.01
C SER A 135 -0.54 58.69 22.18
N LEU A 136 -1.03 59.35 21.15
CA LEU A 136 -1.57 60.71 21.26
C LEU A 136 -2.99 60.68 21.84
N PHE A 137 -3.51 61.82 22.28
CA PHE A 137 -4.90 61.91 22.76
C PHE A 137 -5.94 61.45 21.71
N CYS A 138 -5.62 61.59 20.43
CA CYS A 138 -6.45 61.08 19.33
C CYS A 138 -6.40 59.55 19.14
N GLY A 139 -5.64 58.82 19.95
CA GLY A 139 -5.52 57.35 19.92
C GLY A 139 -4.44 56.81 18.98
N HIS A 140 -3.90 57.61 18.06
CA HIS A 140 -2.87 57.14 17.12
C HIS A 140 -1.53 56.85 17.80
N LEU A 141 -0.85 55.80 17.32
CA LEU A 141 0.33 55.22 17.93
C LEU A 141 1.61 55.55 17.15
N PHE A 142 2.68 55.86 17.89
CA PHE A 142 3.99 56.20 17.34
C PHE A 142 5.11 55.79 18.30
N GLY A 143 6.36 55.81 17.85
CA GLY A 143 7.53 55.80 18.73
C GLY A 143 7.77 57.19 19.32
N ASP A 144 8.10 57.24 20.61
CA ASP A 144 8.17 58.48 21.41
C ASP A 144 9.09 59.55 20.79
N SER A 145 10.32 59.19 20.42
CA SER A 145 11.29 60.08 19.77
C SER A 145 10.79 60.63 18.44
N CYS A 146 10.13 59.79 17.63
CA CYS A 146 9.63 60.17 16.33
C CYS A 146 8.49 61.18 16.44
N ILE A 147 7.50 60.91 17.31
CA ILE A 147 6.36 61.82 17.44
C ILE A 147 6.76 63.13 18.12
N ARG A 148 7.67 63.12 19.10
CA ARG A 148 8.20 64.35 19.70
C ARG A 148 8.94 65.21 18.67
N SER A 149 9.79 64.59 17.85
CA SER A 149 10.49 65.30 16.78
C SER A 149 9.54 65.89 15.73
N TYR A 150 8.42 65.21 15.45
CA TYR A 150 7.40 65.73 14.54
C TYR A 150 6.65 66.92 15.15
N LEU A 151 6.20 66.78 16.40
CA LEU A 151 5.42 67.81 17.10
C LEU A 151 6.23 69.10 17.36
N ASN A 152 7.56 69.03 17.38
CA ASN A 152 8.42 70.22 17.38
C ASN A 152 8.26 71.09 16.13
N ARG A 153 7.78 70.51 15.02
CA ARG A 153 7.61 71.20 13.73
C ARG A 153 6.13 71.45 13.40
N SER A 154 5.22 70.67 13.95
CA SER A 154 3.79 70.71 13.61
C SER A 154 2.92 70.20 14.75
N GLU A 155 2.06 71.04 15.34
CA GLU A 155 1.17 70.68 16.45
C GLU A 155 -0.09 69.90 16.00
N ILE A 156 0.05 68.97 15.06
CA ILE A 156 -1.04 68.10 14.57
C ILE A 156 -0.60 66.64 14.53
N CYS A 157 -1.56 65.72 14.64
CA CYS A 157 -1.28 64.29 14.48
C CYS A 157 -0.88 63.97 13.02
N PRO A 158 0.23 63.22 12.78
CA PRO A 158 0.61 62.79 11.43
C PRO A 158 -0.46 61.99 10.68
N THR A 159 -1.31 61.25 11.40
CA THR A 159 -2.30 60.35 10.81
C THR A 159 -3.66 61.03 10.59
N CYS A 160 -4.24 61.65 11.61
CA CYS A 160 -5.60 62.20 11.54
C CYS A 160 -5.66 63.74 11.51
N ARG A 161 -4.51 64.41 11.62
CA ARG A 161 -4.37 65.88 11.60
C ARG A 161 -5.09 66.64 12.71
N MET A 162 -5.64 65.96 13.72
CA MET A 162 -6.18 66.64 14.90
C MET A 162 -5.07 67.37 15.65
N PRO A 163 -5.35 68.55 16.24
CA PRO A 163 -4.40 69.28 17.08
C PRO A 163 -3.84 68.39 18.19
N CYS A 164 -2.52 68.35 18.34
CA CYS A 164 -1.82 67.51 19.30
C CYS A 164 -0.60 68.23 19.84
N ARG A 165 -0.37 68.13 21.15
CA ARG A 165 0.78 68.73 21.84
C ARG A 165 1.61 67.67 22.57
N GLN A 166 2.87 67.98 22.85
CA GLN A 166 3.81 67.02 23.44
C GLN A 166 3.45 66.57 24.86
N ASP A 167 2.75 67.41 25.61
CA ASP A 167 2.20 67.11 26.94
C ASP A 167 1.04 66.10 26.91
N GLN A 168 0.44 65.88 25.74
CA GLN A 168 -0.65 64.94 25.52
C GLN A 168 -0.19 63.53 25.12
N ILE A 169 1.12 63.29 25.07
CA ILE A 169 1.72 61.99 24.76
C ILE A 169 1.56 61.06 25.97
N ARG A 170 0.97 59.88 25.76
CA ARG A 170 0.77 58.86 26.81
C ARG A 170 1.56 57.60 26.47
N TYR A 171 2.34 57.11 27.43
CA TYR A 171 3.03 55.83 27.28
C TYR A 171 2.04 54.67 27.39
N ILE A 172 2.18 53.70 26.49
CA ILE A 172 1.41 52.46 26.52
C ILE A 172 2.27 51.36 27.14
N TYR A 173 1.69 50.61 28.07
CA TYR A 173 2.32 49.48 28.77
C TYR A 173 1.45 48.23 28.57
N GLY A 174 2.05 47.05 28.41
CA GLY A 174 1.34 45.75 28.47
C GLY A 174 0.86 45.14 27.14
N ARG A 175 1.12 45.73 25.97
CA ARG A 175 0.99 45.00 24.69
C ARG A 175 2.21 44.08 24.55
N ARG A 176 2.08 42.92 23.88
CA ARG A 176 3.21 42.04 23.50
C ARG A 176 4.16 42.78 22.53
N ILE A 177 4.91 43.75 23.04
CA ILE A 177 6.04 44.37 22.37
C ILE A 177 7.21 43.44 22.68
N LEU A 178 7.26 42.28 22.01
CA LEU A 178 8.44 41.43 22.02
C LEU A 178 9.06 41.55 20.63
N PRO A 179 10.16 42.32 20.44
CA PRO A 179 10.99 42.08 19.27
C PRO A 179 11.44 40.61 19.37
N LYS A 180 11.27 39.84 18.30
CA LYS A 180 11.70 38.44 18.23
C LYS A 180 13.15 38.35 18.75
N GLN A 181 13.36 37.58 19.83
CA GLN A 181 14.69 37.10 20.22
C GLN A 181 15.14 36.01 19.25
#